data_AF-A0A929S0I3-F1
#
_entry.id   AF-A0A929S0I3-F1
#
_cell.length_a   1.000
_cell.length_b   1.000
_cell.length_c   1.000
_cell.angle_alpha   90.00
_cell.angle_beta   90.00
_cell.angle_gamma   90.00
#
_symmetry.space_group_name_H-M   'P 1'
#
loop_
_entity.id
_entity.type
_entity.pdbx_description
1 polymer ?
#
loop_
_entity_poly.entity_id
_entity_poly.type
_entity_poly.pdbx_seq_one_letter_code
_entity_poly.pdbx_strand_id
1 'polypeptide(L)'
;MEANKRYFSVRLSIESTVTGITDGVTNQVEIRLKKEQYSFANVADKDYLMAYCRALWERSRHIGLQDFPIIDVFKLRQIVYYKTKKRVKETDFISNMTDNSFGMLDFIVSETIKKALEQFKLPLHSEIPVSIPEFSTAQNYYLLAFPCIPLDQIDYTKSIIIDSFSRERLKYNSFVEYKNREQKFTEMRHISLAKKYDFDILKVPTVGLFFSERLINYLKETKTTGLDYLEQTLE
;
A
#
# COMPACT_ATOMS: atom_id res chain seq x y z
N MET A 1 3.34 27.58 12.33
CA MET A 1 2.08 26.94 11.89
C MET A 1 2.43 26.18 10.63
N GLU A 2 2.61 24.88 10.72
CA GLU A 2 2.95 24.07 9.54
C GLU A 2 1.78 24.18 8.55
N ALA A 3 2.07 24.53 7.29
CA ALA A 3 1.05 24.60 6.25
C ALA A 3 0.30 23.26 6.19
N ASN A 4 -1.00 23.28 5.85
CA ASN A 4 -1.76 22.04 5.68
C ASN A 4 -1.02 21.13 4.68
N LYS A 5 -0.49 20.02 5.18
CA LYS A 5 0.22 19.03 4.37
C LYS A 5 -0.80 18.40 3.43
N ARG A 6 -0.60 18.58 2.13
CA ARG A 6 -1.44 17.99 1.09
C ARG A 6 -0.92 16.61 0.73
N TYR A 7 -1.85 15.68 0.55
CA TYR A 7 -1.54 14.34 0.12
C TYR A 7 -2.29 14.01 -1.16
N PHE A 8 -1.64 13.24 -2.03
CA PHE A 8 -2.21 12.72 -3.25
C PHE A 8 -2.18 11.20 -3.22
N SER A 9 -3.25 10.61 -3.73
CA SER A 9 -3.35 9.17 -3.86
C SER A 9 -2.27 8.66 -4.81
N VAL A 10 -1.66 7.55 -4.42
CA VAL A 10 -0.66 6.86 -5.22
C VAL A 10 -1.07 5.41 -5.39
N ARG A 11 -0.70 4.84 -6.53
CA ARG A 11 -0.85 3.41 -6.77
C ARG A 11 0.39 2.88 -7.47
N LEU A 12 0.59 1.58 -7.39
CA LEU A 12 1.62 0.92 -8.17
C LEU A 12 1.24 1.01 -9.65
N SER A 13 2.24 1.31 -10.48
CA SER A 13 2.05 1.52 -11.91
C SER A 13 1.48 0.26 -12.57
N ILE A 14 0.48 0.43 -13.42
CA ILE A 14 -0.05 -0.63 -14.28
C ILE A 14 0.39 -0.46 -15.74
N GLU A 15 1.11 0.62 -16.05
CA GLU A 15 1.54 0.95 -17.40
C GLU A 15 2.58 -0.05 -17.93
N SER A 16 2.28 -0.66 -19.08
CA SER A 16 3.13 -1.69 -19.68
C SER A 16 4.53 -1.18 -20.06
N THR A 17 4.65 0.11 -20.37
CA THR A 17 5.92 0.78 -20.67
C THR A 17 6.82 0.84 -19.44
N VAL A 18 6.23 0.95 -18.24
CA VAL A 18 6.91 1.01 -16.95
C VAL A 18 7.19 -0.39 -16.42
N THR A 19 6.17 -1.25 -16.34
CA THR A 19 6.26 -2.56 -15.65
C THR A 19 6.60 -3.73 -16.58
N GLY A 20 6.44 -3.59 -17.90
CA GLY A 20 6.57 -4.68 -18.86
C GLY A 20 5.38 -5.65 -18.89
N ILE A 21 4.30 -5.36 -18.15
CA ILE A 21 3.09 -6.17 -18.07
C ILE A 21 2.03 -5.59 -19.01
N THR A 22 1.53 -6.38 -19.95
CA THR A 22 0.65 -5.89 -21.02
C THR A 22 -0.84 -5.92 -20.70
N ASP A 23 -1.27 -6.60 -19.64
CA ASP A 23 -2.69 -6.72 -19.30
C ASP A 23 -3.20 -5.66 -18.32
N GLY A 24 -2.29 -4.87 -17.73
CA GLY A 24 -2.63 -3.80 -16.79
C GLY A 24 -3.30 -4.27 -15.48
N VAL A 25 -3.38 -5.58 -15.21
CA VAL A 25 -4.08 -6.14 -14.05
C VAL A 25 -3.20 -7.06 -13.20
N THR A 26 -2.18 -7.68 -13.78
CA THR A 26 -1.30 -8.58 -13.04
C THR A 26 -0.25 -7.77 -12.26
N ASN A 27 0.05 -8.17 -11.02
CA ASN A 27 1.18 -7.64 -10.25
C ASN A 27 2.53 -8.03 -10.88
N GLN A 28 3.61 -7.31 -10.57
CA GLN A 28 4.94 -7.62 -11.09
C GLN A 28 5.49 -8.94 -10.56
N VAL A 29 5.31 -9.18 -9.26
CA VAL A 29 5.84 -10.38 -8.62
C VAL A 29 4.79 -11.06 -7.76
N GLU A 30 4.97 -12.34 -7.52
CA GLU A 30 4.07 -13.18 -6.74
C GLU A 30 4.82 -14.11 -5.81
N ILE A 31 4.18 -14.49 -4.71
CA ILE A 31 4.56 -15.71 -4.00
C ILE A 31 4.05 -16.92 -4.79
N ARG A 32 4.72 -18.05 -4.63
CA ARG A 32 4.35 -19.34 -5.20
C ARG A 32 4.38 -20.38 -4.09
N LEU A 33 3.35 -21.23 -4.06
CA LEU A 33 3.20 -22.30 -3.07
C LEU A 33 3.40 -23.70 -3.68
N LYS A 34 3.88 -23.77 -4.92
CA LYS A 34 4.19 -25.02 -5.63
C LYS A 34 5.56 -25.53 -5.20
N LYS A 35 5.75 -26.85 -5.23
CA LYS A 35 6.95 -27.52 -4.69
C LYS A 35 8.24 -27.06 -5.37
N GLU A 36 8.20 -26.81 -6.68
CA GLU A 36 9.36 -26.46 -7.50
C GLU A 36 9.78 -24.99 -7.36
N GLN A 37 8.86 -24.13 -6.89
CA GLN A 37 9.06 -22.70 -6.71
C GLN A 37 8.35 -22.28 -5.43
N TYR A 38 8.77 -22.84 -4.30
CA TYR A 38 8.15 -22.54 -3.03
C TYR A 38 8.74 -21.23 -2.49
N SER A 39 7.88 -20.27 -2.15
CA SER A 39 8.29 -18.91 -1.74
C SER A 39 8.78 -18.79 -0.32
N PHE A 40 8.53 -19.78 0.52
CA PHE A 40 8.88 -19.72 1.94
C PHE A 40 9.95 -20.76 2.24
N ALA A 41 10.78 -20.53 3.26
CA ALA A 41 11.75 -21.55 3.67
C ALA A 41 11.06 -22.84 4.18
N ASN A 42 9.85 -22.70 4.75
CA ASN A 42 9.04 -23.80 5.27
C ASN A 42 7.58 -23.36 5.47
N VAL A 43 6.70 -24.29 5.87
CA VAL A 43 5.27 -24.04 6.10
C VAL A 43 5.02 -23.09 7.29
N ALA A 44 5.86 -23.12 8.33
CA ALA A 44 5.70 -22.27 9.50
C ALA A 44 5.96 -20.79 9.17
N ASP A 45 6.96 -20.48 8.33
CA ASP A 45 7.19 -19.12 7.82
C ASP A 45 5.95 -18.59 7.06
N LYS A 46 5.37 -19.44 6.18
CA LYS A 46 4.14 -19.13 5.45
C LYS A 46 2.99 -18.86 6.41
N ASP A 47 2.70 -19.78 7.32
CA ASP A 47 1.59 -19.66 8.27
C ASP A 47 1.77 -18.45 9.20
N TYR A 48 3.00 -18.11 9.59
CA TYR A 48 3.30 -16.94 10.41
C TYR A 48 2.97 -15.63 9.67
N LEU A 49 3.42 -15.47 8.41
CA LEU A 49 3.08 -14.29 7.60
C LEU A 49 1.56 -14.19 7.38
N MET A 50 0.89 -15.31 7.08
CA MET A 50 -0.56 -15.30 6.85
C MET A 50 -1.34 -14.96 8.12
N ALA A 51 -0.92 -15.48 9.27
CA ALA A 51 -1.52 -15.14 10.56
C ALA A 51 -1.33 -13.65 10.89
N TYR A 52 -0.14 -13.11 10.62
CA TYR A 52 0.13 -11.67 10.75
C TYR A 52 -0.81 -10.83 9.87
N CYS A 53 -0.90 -11.13 8.57
CA CYS A 53 -1.77 -10.42 7.63
C CYS A 53 -3.25 -10.50 8.03
N ARG A 54 -3.70 -11.68 8.47
CA ARG A 54 -5.07 -11.87 8.97
C ARG A 54 -5.34 -11.02 10.21
N ALA A 55 -4.43 -11.03 11.18
CA ALA A 55 -4.56 -10.22 12.39
C ALA A 55 -4.57 -8.72 12.06
N LEU A 56 -3.71 -8.26 11.13
CA LEU A 56 -3.76 -6.89 10.64
C LEU A 56 -5.12 -6.56 10.02
N TRP A 57 -5.63 -7.40 9.12
CA TRP A 57 -6.89 -7.15 8.45
C TRP A 57 -8.07 -7.09 9.42
N GLU A 58 -8.18 -8.05 10.35
CA GLU A 58 -9.23 -8.09 11.37
C GLU A 58 -9.21 -6.84 12.26
N ARG A 59 -8.02 -6.31 12.56
CA ARG A 59 -7.83 -5.17 13.45
C ARG A 59 -7.76 -3.81 12.75
N SER A 60 -7.53 -3.78 11.43
CA SER A 60 -7.35 -2.56 10.61
C SER A 60 -8.50 -1.57 10.69
N ARG A 61 -9.67 -2.02 11.17
CA ARG A 61 -10.87 -1.21 11.38
C ARG A 61 -10.88 -0.45 12.72
N HIS A 62 -9.99 -0.81 13.64
CA HIS A 62 -10.05 -0.37 15.04
C HIS A 62 -8.68 0.03 15.62
N ILE A 63 -7.58 -0.39 15.01
CA ILE A 63 -6.23 -0.03 15.44
C ILE A 63 -5.85 1.34 14.90
N GLY A 64 -5.43 2.24 15.81
CA GLY A 64 -4.84 3.52 15.43
C GLY A 64 -3.42 3.34 14.91
N LEU A 65 -2.89 4.36 14.22
CA LEU A 65 -1.54 4.33 13.60
C LEU A 65 -0.42 3.97 14.60
N GLN A 66 -0.59 4.26 15.90
CA GLN A 66 0.41 4.04 16.93
C GLN A 66 0.41 2.61 17.49
N ASP A 67 -0.69 1.87 17.35
CA ASP A 67 -0.83 0.50 17.85
C ASP A 67 -0.61 -0.55 16.74
N PHE A 68 0.04 -0.13 15.64
CA PHE A 68 0.30 -0.99 14.50
C PHE A 68 1.25 -2.14 14.90
N PRO A 69 0.84 -3.42 14.74
CA PRO A 69 1.69 -4.54 15.09
C PRO A 69 2.87 -4.61 14.10
N ILE A 70 4.10 -4.50 14.61
CA ILE A 70 5.29 -4.80 13.81
C ILE A 70 5.49 -6.30 13.75
N ILE A 71 5.69 -6.83 12.54
CA ILE A 71 6.02 -8.23 12.34
C ILE A 71 7.42 -8.53 12.88
N ASP A 72 7.55 -9.65 13.59
CA ASP A 72 8.85 -10.13 14.07
C ASP A 72 9.55 -10.87 12.94
N VAL A 73 10.39 -10.14 12.20
CA VAL A 73 11.11 -10.69 11.04
C VAL A 73 12.09 -11.79 11.40
N PHE A 74 12.52 -11.92 12.66
CA PHE A 74 13.42 -13.02 13.07
C PHE A 74 12.73 -14.38 13.05
N LYS A 75 11.39 -14.41 13.01
CA LYS A 75 10.60 -15.64 12.81
C LYS A 75 10.44 -16.02 11.35
N LEU A 76 10.89 -15.17 10.42
CA LEU A 76 10.88 -15.40 8.98
C LEU A 76 12.31 -15.66 8.51
N ARG A 77 12.57 -16.84 7.94
CA ARG A 77 13.90 -17.16 7.41
C ARG A 77 14.10 -16.56 6.03
N GLN A 78 13.11 -16.71 5.16
CA GLN A 78 13.16 -16.21 3.80
C GLN A 78 11.76 -16.13 3.19
N ILE A 79 11.54 -15.07 2.42
CA ILE A 79 10.41 -14.97 1.49
C ILE A 79 10.97 -14.62 0.10
N VAL A 80 10.70 -15.48 -0.86
CA VAL A 80 11.11 -15.35 -2.26
C VAL A 80 9.90 -14.99 -3.10
N TYR A 81 9.99 -13.91 -3.86
CA TYR A 81 9.02 -13.56 -4.89
C TYR A 81 9.57 -13.93 -6.26
N TYR A 82 8.66 -14.29 -7.16
CA TYR A 82 8.97 -14.63 -8.54
C TYR A 82 8.24 -13.68 -9.48
N LYS A 83 8.81 -13.42 -10.66
CA LYS A 83 8.11 -12.65 -11.69
C LYS A 83 6.84 -13.37 -12.10
N THR A 84 5.72 -12.64 -12.17
CA THR A 84 4.46 -13.19 -12.70
C THR A 84 4.55 -13.47 -14.20
N LYS A 85 5.38 -12.72 -14.93
CA LYS A 85 5.61 -12.89 -16.38
C LYS A 85 7.06 -12.65 -16.75
N LYS A 86 7.52 -13.32 -17.83
CA LYS A 86 8.90 -13.21 -18.34
C LYS A 86 9.35 -11.78 -18.64
N ARG A 87 8.43 -10.91 -19.10
CA ARG A 87 8.73 -9.52 -19.52
C ARG A 87 8.63 -8.49 -18.40
N VAL A 88 8.32 -8.90 -17.16
CA VAL A 88 8.26 -7.98 -16.01
C VAL A 88 9.61 -7.26 -15.87
N LYS A 89 9.53 -5.93 -15.82
CA LYS A 89 10.65 -5.03 -15.56
C LYS A 89 10.85 -4.82 -14.07
N GLU A 90 12.10 -4.60 -13.69
CA GLU A 90 12.51 -4.17 -12.37
C GLU A 90 12.22 -2.67 -12.24
N THR A 91 11.50 -2.26 -11.21
CA THR A 91 11.14 -0.87 -10.91
C THR A 91 11.47 -0.55 -9.45
N ASP A 92 11.45 0.73 -9.08
CA ASP A 92 11.75 1.18 -7.72
C ASP A 92 10.65 0.80 -6.71
N PHE A 93 9.39 0.96 -7.13
CA PHE A 93 8.21 0.46 -6.45
C PHE A 93 7.65 -0.73 -7.21
N ILE A 94 7.52 -1.88 -6.54
CA ILE A 94 7.17 -3.16 -7.17
C ILE A 94 5.84 -3.66 -6.59
N SER A 95 4.91 -3.97 -7.49
CA SER A 95 3.64 -4.60 -7.12
C SER A 95 3.79 -6.08 -6.82
N ASN A 96 3.13 -6.52 -5.74
CA ASN A 96 3.26 -7.86 -5.19
C ASN A 96 1.90 -8.55 -5.10
N MET A 97 1.86 -9.83 -5.45
CA MET A 97 0.73 -10.71 -5.19
C MET A 97 1.10 -11.69 -4.10
N THR A 98 0.62 -11.41 -2.90
CA THR A 98 0.75 -12.31 -1.74
C THR A 98 -0.61 -12.90 -1.41
N ASP A 99 -0.82 -14.16 -1.77
CA ASP A 99 -2.06 -14.87 -1.46
C ASP A 99 -2.39 -14.76 0.03
N ASN A 100 -3.68 -14.57 0.35
CA ASN A 100 -4.19 -14.43 1.72
C ASN A 100 -3.55 -13.28 2.54
N SER A 101 -2.94 -12.29 1.89
CA SER A 101 -2.45 -11.08 2.57
C SER A 101 -3.55 -10.06 2.88
N PHE A 102 -4.75 -10.22 2.32
CA PHE A 102 -5.88 -9.28 2.46
C PHE A 102 -5.55 -7.82 2.09
N GLY A 103 -4.56 -7.61 1.21
CA GLY A 103 -4.10 -6.27 0.83
C GLY A 103 -3.38 -5.52 1.95
N MET A 104 -2.90 -6.23 2.98
CA MET A 104 -2.19 -5.65 4.12
C MET A 104 -0.73 -5.34 3.82
N LEU A 105 -0.17 -5.97 2.77
CA LEU A 105 1.20 -5.75 2.30
C LEU A 105 1.13 -4.80 1.10
N ASP A 106 1.76 -3.64 1.21
CA ASP A 106 1.52 -2.51 0.31
C ASP A 106 2.31 -2.63 -0.99
N PHE A 107 3.64 -2.64 -0.89
CA PHE A 107 4.53 -2.69 -2.04
C PHE A 107 5.93 -3.15 -1.63
N ILE A 108 6.70 -3.60 -2.61
CA ILE A 108 8.12 -3.94 -2.43
C ILE A 108 8.98 -2.79 -2.96
N VAL A 109 10.04 -2.44 -2.24
CA VAL A 109 11.05 -1.46 -2.66
C VAL A 109 12.45 -2.02 -2.57
N SER A 110 13.38 -1.47 -3.35
CA SER A 110 14.81 -1.72 -3.15
C SER A 110 15.33 -1.04 -1.89
N GLU A 111 16.49 -1.48 -1.39
CA GLU A 111 17.17 -0.83 -0.25
C GLU A 111 17.45 0.66 -0.48
N THR A 112 17.78 1.06 -1.71
CA THR A 112 18.01 2.47 -2.07
C THR A 112 16.77 3.31 -1.84
N ILE A 113 15.61 2.81 -2.27
CA ILE A 113 14.33 3.51 -2.12
C ILE A 113 13.88 3.50 -0.67
N LYS A 114 14.05 2.38 0.05
CA LYS A 114 13.82 2.32 1.50
C LYS A 114 14.58 3.43 2.23
N LYS A 115 15.90 3.53 2.01
CA LYS A 115 16.75 4.57 2.63
C LYS A 115 16.32 5.99 2.25
N ALA A 116 15.78 6.17 1.05
CA ALA A 116 15.20 7.46 0.66
C ALA A 116 13.90 7.77 1.42
N LEU A 117 13.01 6.78 1.58
CA LEU A 117 11.76 6.92 2.35
C LEU A 117 12.02 7.22 3.84
N GLU A 118 13.09 6.69 4.43
CA GLU A 118 13.50 6.95 5.82
C GLU A 118 13.87 8.41 6.11
N GLN A 119 14.10 9.23 5.08
CA GLN A 119 14.32 10.67 5.23
C GLN A 119 13.02 11.45 5.46
N PHE A 120 11.88 10.78 5.29
CA PHE A 120 10.54 11.31 5.48
C PHE A 120 9.93 10.82 6.78
N LYS A 121 8.89 11.51 7.25
CA LYS A 121 8.22 11.14 8.49
C LYS A 121 7.22 10.02 8.21
N LEU A 122 7.60 8.77 8.48
CA LEU A 122 6.73 7.61 8.26
C LEU A 122 5.99 7.21 9.54
N PRO A 123 4.76 6.68 9.46
CA PRO A 123 4.14 6.04 10.61
C PRO A 123 4.90 4.75 10.96
N LEU A 124 4.63 4.19 12.14
CA LEU A 124 5.15 2.87 12.51
C LEU A 124 4.67 1.84 11.46
N HIS A 125 5.60 1.15 10.80
CA HIS A 125 5.30 0.25 9.68
C HIS A 125 6.23 -0.96 9.70
N SER A 126 5.77 -2.06 9.10
CA SER A 126 6.55 -3.29 9.02
C SER A 126 7.39 -3.31 7.75
N GLU A 127 8.63 -3.75 7.89
CA GLU A 127 9.58 -3.93 6.79
C GLU A 127 10.02 -5.38 6.79
N ILE A 128 9.69 -6.12 5.74
CA ILE A 128 9.99 -7.55 5.64
C ILE A 128 11.04 -7.75 4.55
N PRO A 129 12.26 -8.25 4.86
CA PRO A 129 13.24 -8.58 3.84
C PRO A 129 12.72 -9.67 2.90
N VAL A 130 12.86 -9.46 1.60
CA VAL A 130 12.44 -10.39 0.56
C VAL A 130 13.49 -10.49 -0.55
N SER A 131 13.49 -11.58 -1.29
CA SER A 131 14.36 -11.76 -2.46
C SER A 131 13.55 -11.92 -3.74
N ILE A 132 14.04 -11.35 -4.84
CA ILE A 132 13.47 -11.51 -6.18
C ILE A 132 14.59 -11.96 -7.13
N PRO A 133 14.86 -13.28 -7.23
CA PRO A 133 16.05 -13.79 -7.93
C PRO A 133 16.12 -13.43 -9.41
N GLU A 134 14.97 -13.21 -10.08
CA GLU A 134 14.93 -12.84 -11.50
C GLU A 134 15.20 -11.34 -11.77
N PHE A 135 15.45 -10.54 -10.74
CA PHE A 135 15.88 -9.15 -10.85
C PHE A 135 17.39 -9.03 -10.65
N SER A 136 17.97 -8.05 -11.35
CA SER A 136 19.40 -8.01 -11.65
C SER A 136 20.15 -6.90 -10.91
N THR A 137 19.46 -5.88 -10.40
CA THR A 137 20.13 -4.64 -9.98
C THR A 137 20.12 -4.34 -8.48
N ALA A 138 19.18 -4.89 -7.69
CA ALA A 138 19.17 -4.71 -6.24
C ALA A 138 19.46 -6.01 -5.47
N GLN A 139 20.41 -5.95 -4.53
CA GLN A 139 20.76 -7.09 -3.70
C GLN A 139 19.72 -7.35 -2.59
N ASN A 140 19.03 -6.30 -2.13
CA ASN A 140 18.08 -6.36 -1.03
C ASN A 140 16.77 -5.66 -1.39
N TYR A 141 15.65 -6.35 -1.19
CA TYR A 141 14.30 -5.80 -1.32
C TYR A 141 13.55 -5.91 0.00
N TYR A 142 12.60 -4.99 0.20
CA TYR A 142 11.79 -4.92 1.39
C TYR A 142 10.33 -4.77 1.02
N LEU A 143 9.51 -5.71 1.52
CA LEU A 143 8.06 -5.62 1.46
C LEU A 143 7.57 -4.77 2.64
N LEU A 144 6.87 -3.68 2.33
CA LEU A 144 6.38 -2.74 3.34
C LEU A 144 4.90 -2.95 3.64
N ALA A 145 4.51 -2.74 4.89
CA ALA A 145 3.12 -2.72 5.32
C ALA A 145 2.87 -1.54 6.27
N PHE A 146 2.04 -0.60 5.84
CA PHE A 146 1.69 0.62 6.56
C PHE A 146 0.34 0.48 7.30
N PRO A 147 0.20 1.14 8.45
CA PRO A 147 -1.06 1.20 9.16
C PRO A 147 -2.10 2.00 8.39
N CYS A 148 -3.35 1.57 8.52
CA CYS A 148 -4.49 2.28 8.00
C CYS A 148 -4.99 3.34 8.99
N ILE A 149 -5.41 4.49 8.48
CA ILE A 149 -6.26 5.42 9.20
C ILE A 149 -7.65 4.79 9.35
N PRO A 150 -8.21 4.65 10.56
CA PRO A 150 -9.57 4.14 10.74
C PRO A 150 -10.60 5.02 10.00
N LEU A 151 -11.59 4.38 9.37
CA LEU A 151 -12.61 5.10 8.59
C LEU A 151 -13.46 6.05 9.45
N ASP A 152 -13.54 5.84 10.76
CA ASP A 152 -14.22 6.75 11.69
C ASP A 152 -13.45 8.06 11.96
N GLN A 153 -12.19 8.17 11.51
CA GLN A 153 -11.41 9.40 11.54
C GLN A 153 -11.62 10.25 10.27
N ILE A 154 -12.49 9.85 9.35
CA ILE A 154 -12.85 10.65 8.17
C ILE A 154 -13.97 11.62 8.55
N ASP A 155 -13.80 12.89 8.20
CA ASP A 155 -14.86 13.90 8.23
C ASP A 155 -15.70 13.78 6.94
N TYR A 156 -16.77 12.99 7.04
CA TYR A 156 -17.68 12.71 5.93
C TYR A 156 -18.44 13.95 5.45
N THR A 157 -18.62 14.97 6.30
CA THR A 157 -19.34 16.20 5.93
C THR A 157 -18.53 17.07 4.96
N LYS A 158 -17.20 16.97 5.02
CA LYS A 158 -16.26 17.71 4.16
C LYS A 158 -15.70 16.87 3.02
N SER A 159 -15.70 15.56 3.17
CA SER A 159 -15.26 14.63 2.13
C SER A 159 -16.18 14.64 0.91
N ILE A 160 -15.61 14.34 -0.26
CA ILE A 160 -16.35 14.20 -1.52
C ILE A 160 -16.44 12.73 -1.85
N ILE A 161 -17.66 12.18 -1.76
CA ILE A 161 -17.96 10.78 -2.06
C ILE A 161 -18.93 10.75 -3.23
N ILE A 162 -18.67 9.90 -4.20
CA ILE A 162 -19.49 9.75 -5.40
C ILE A 162 -19.90 8.29 -5.57
N ASP A 163 -21.07 8.06 -6.17
CA ASP A 163 -21.46 6.75 -6.66
C ASP A 163 -20.59 6.37 -7.86
N SER A 164 -20.07 5.15 -7.88
CA SER A 164 -19.16 4.73 -8.95
C SER A 164 -19.86 4.57 -10.31
N PHE A 165 -21.18 4.36 -10.34
CA PHE A 165 -21.96 4.16 -11.55
C PHE A 165 -22.64 5.44 -12.04
N SER A 166 -23.46 6.08 -11.20
CA SER A 166 -24.19 7.30 -11.56
C SER A 166 -23.31 8.53 -11.57
N ARG A 167 -22.14 8.47 -10.90
CA ARG A 167 -21.22 9.60 -10.69
C ARG A 167 -21.82 10.74 -9.87
N GLU A 168 -23.00 10.53 -9.28
CA GLU A 168 -23.64 11.50 -8.42
C GLU A 168 -22.89 11.65 -7.10
N ARG A 169 -22.87 12.87 -6.57
CA ARG A 169 -22.29 13.16 -5.26
C ARG A 169 -23.23 12.67 -4.16
N LEU A 170 -22.71 11.80 -3.32
CA LEU A 170 -23.40 11.27 -2.14
C LEU A 170 -23.01 12.11 -0.92
N LYS A 171 -23.98 12.36 -0.04
CA LYS A 171 -23.76 13.08 1.22
C LYS A 171 -23.91 12.11 2.37
N TYR A 172 -22.94 12.12 3.28
CA TYR A 172 -22.96 11.38 4.52
C TYR A 172 -22.47 12.29 5.64
N ASN A 173 -23.10 12.22 6.81
CA ASN A 173 -22.74 13.07 7.95
C ASN A 173 -21.85 12.35 8.97
N SER A 174 -21.69 11.03 8.85
CA SER A 174 -20.92 10.23 9.79
C SER A 174 -20.43 8.92 9.18
N PHE A 175 -19.46 8.30 9.85
CA PHE A 175 -19.03 6.94 9.53
C PHE A 175 -20.18 5.92 9.62
N VAL A 176 -21.09 6.07 10.59
CA VAL A 176 -22.24 5.15 10.76
C VAL A 176 -23.15 5.21 9.54
N GLU A 177 -23.46 6.42 9.06
CA GLU A 177 -24.27 6.63 7.86
C GLU A 177 -23.57 6.06 6.63
N TYR A 178 -22.28 6.38 6.44
CA TYR A 178 -21.49 5.85 5.34
C TYR A 178 -21.43 4.32 5.37
N LYS A 179 -21.22 3.69 6.53
CA LYS A 179 -21.16 2.23 6.67
C LYS A 179 -22.48 1.55 6.30
N ASN A 180 -23.61 2.17 6.64
CA ASN A 180 -24.95 1.64 6.43
C ASN A 180 -25.59 2.06 5.10
N ARG A 181 -24.89 2.84 4.27
CA ARG A 181 -25.37 3.31 2.96
C ARG A 181 -25.89 2.20 2.05
N GLU A 182 -26.86 2.51 1.21
CA GLU A 182 -27.37 1.59 0.19
C GLU A 182 -26.36 1.40 -0.95
N GLN A 183 -25.77 2.49 -1.43
CA GLN A 183 -24.78 2.49 -2.52
C GLN A 183 -23.46 1.88 -2.02
N LYS A 184 -23.23 0.58 -2.31
CA LYS A 184 -21.99 -0.09 -1.85
C LYS A 184 -20.76 0.29 -2.67
N PHE A 185 -20.94 0.60 -3.94
CA PHE A 185 -19.87 0.97 -4.87
C PHE A 185 -19.70 2.49 -4.91
N THR A 186 -18.83 2.99 -4.03
CA THR A 186 -18.56 4.43 -3.90
C THR A 186 -17.09 4.72 -4.05
N GLU A 187 -16.76 5.87 -4.62
CA GLU A 187 -15.42 6.40 -4.72
C GLU A 187 -15.29 7.66 -3.85
N MET A 188 -14.23 7.76 -3.04
CA MET A 188 -13.90 9.00 -2.33
C MET A 188 -12.96 9.83 -3.21
N ARG A 189 -13.32 11.04 -3.65
CA ARG A 189 -12.43 11.87 -4.50
C ARG A 189 -11.55 12.82 -3.69
N HIS A 190 -12.08 13.32 -2.59
CA HIS A 190 -11.38 14.14 -1.62
C HIS A 190 -11.74 13.64 -0.23
N ILE A 191 -10.73 13.36 0.60
CA ILE A 191 -10.90 12.83 1.94
C ILE A 191 -10.41 13.89 2.92
N SER A 192 -11.33 14.38 3.75
CA SER A 192 -10.97 15.24 4.87
C SER A 192 -10.89 14.40 6.13
N LEU A 193 -9.81 14.51 6.88
CA LEU A 193 -9.63 13.82 8.15
C LEU A 193 -10.11 14.69 9.32
N ALA A 194 -10.73 14.06 10.31
CA ALA A 194 -11.17 14.71 11.54
C ALA A 194 -9.99 15.19 12.41
N LYS A 195 -8.81 14.58 12.24
CA LYS A 195 -7.56 14.94 12.91
C LYS A 195 -6.43 14.98 11.90
N LYS A 196 -5.47 15.86 12.15
CA LYS A 196 -4.26 15.95 11.34
C LYS A 196 -3.27 14.87 11.72
N TYR A 197 -2.67 14.27 10.72
CA TYR A 197 -1.53 13.37 10.88
C TYR A 197 -0.31 14.02 10.26
N ASP A 198 0.78 14.05 11.02
CA ASP A 198 2.07 14.53 10.52
C ASP A 198 2.93 13.34 10.11
N PHE A 199 2.57 12.75 8.98
CA PHE A 199 3.37 11.73 8.29
C PHE A 199 3.49 12.10 6.81
N ASP A 200 4.34 11.42 6.06
CA ASP A 200 4.51 11.63 4.62
C ASP A 200 3.89 10.48 3.81
N ILE A 201 3.52 9.38 4.48
CA ILE A 201 2.74 8.27 3.91
C ILE A 201 1.56 8.00 4.84
N LEU A 202 0.36 8.01 4.27
CA LEU A 202 -0.89 7.64 4.93
C LEU A 202 -1.59 6.58 4.10
N LYS A 203 -2.36 5.71 4.75
CA LYS A 203 -3.16 4.68 4.09
C LYS A 203 -4.59 4.78 4.59
N VAL A 204 -5.56 4.75 3.69
CA VAL A 204 -6.98 4.69 4.02
C VAL A 204 -7.54 3.35 3.58
N PRO A 205 -8.20 2.56 4.47
CA PRO A 205 -8.77 1.26 4.14
C PRO A 205 -9.66 1.35 2.90
N THR A 206 -9.52 0.37 2.00
CA THR A 206 -10.32 0.26 0.75
C THR A 206 -10.20 1.41 -0.24
N VAL A 207 -9.41 2.44 0.09
CA VAL A 207 -9.14 3.57 -0.79
C VAL A 207 -7.74 3.47 -1.37
N GLY A 208 -6.71 3.36 -0.51
CA GLY A 208 -5.33 3.25 -0.96
C GLY A 208 -4.35 4.08 -0.16
N LEU A 209 -3.17 4.27 -0.75
CA LEU A 209 -2.04 5.01 -0.19
C LEU A 209 -2.08 6.46 -0.65
N PHE A 210 -1.62 7.34 0.24
CA PHE A 210 -1.55 8.77 0.03
C PHE A 210 -0.15 9.23 0.43
N PHE A 211 0.58 9.83 -0.50
CA PHE A 211 1.91 10.38 -0.24
C PHE A 211 1.81 11.90 -0.14
N SER A 212 2.59 12.49 0.76
CA SER A 212 2.66 13.94 0.87
C SER A 212 3.23 14.54 -0.42
N GLU A 213 2.80 15.76 -0.75
CA GLU A 213 3.29 16.49 -1.92
C GLU A 213 4.82 16.59 -1.95
N ARG A 214 5.46 16.79 -0.78
CA ARG A 214 6.91 16.84 -0.64
C ARG A 214 7.57 15.52 -1.03
N LEU A 215 7.04 14.38 -0.57
CA LEU A 215 7.55 13.06 -0.93
C LEU A 215 7.38 12.81 -2.43
N ILE A 216 6.21 13.13 -3.00
CA ILE A 216 5.95 12.98 -4.43
C ILE A 216 6.94 13.81 -5.27
N ASN A 217 7.20 15.06 -4.87
CA ASN A 217 8.13 15.93 -5.59
C ASN A 217 9.55 15.35 -5.58
N TYR A 218 10.01 14.87 -4.42
CA TYR A 218 11.30 14.18 -4.31
C TYR A 218 11.37 12.96 -5.25
N LEU A 219 10.36 12.07 -5.22
CA LEU A 219 10.34 10.87 -6.07
C LEU A 219 10.32 11.20 -7.58
N LYS A 220 9.64 12.28 -7.96
CA LYS A 220 9.66 12.80 -9.35
C LYS A 220 11.03 13.35 -9.73
N GLU A 221 11.66 14.14 -8.88
CA GLU A 221 13.00 14.70 -9.09
C GLU A 221 14.06 13.60 -9.23
N THR A 222 13.96 12.54 -8.42
CA THR A 222 14.85 11.37 -8.48
C THR A 222 14.48 10.37 -9.56
N LYS A 223 13.44 10.65 -10.36
CA LYS A 223 12.96 9.79 -11.46
C LYS A 223 12.63 8.36 -11.02
N THR A 224 12.09 8.23 -9.81
CA THR A 224 11.63 6.95 -9.27
C THR A 224 10.53 6.34 -10.14
N THR A 225 10.61 5.04 -10.38
CA THR A 225 9.73 4.28 -11.26
C THR A 225 8.74 3.38 -10.51
N GLY A 226 7.68 2.93 -11.18
CA GLY A 226 6.74 1.94 -10.64
C GLY A 226 5.60 2.50 -9.78
N LEU A 227 5.43 3.82 -9.72
CA LEU A 227 4.36 4.49 -8.98
C LEU A 227 3.64 5.50 -9.89
N ASP A 228 2.30 5.46 -9.87
CA ASP A 228 1.43 6.46 -10.50
C ASP A 228 0.91 7.44 -9.44
N TYR A 229 0.83 8.72 -9.79
CA TYR A 229 0.27 9.78 -8.95
C TYR A 229 -1.12 10.15 -9.47
N LEU A 230 -2.12 10.14 -8.58
CA LEU A 230 -3.53 10.33 -8.94
C LEU A 230 -4.06 11.67 -8.41
N GLU A 231 -5.16 12.16 -9.00
CA GLU A 231 -5.80 13.43 -8.62
C GLU A 231 -6.56 13.38 -7.29
N GLN A 232 -6.84 12.17 -6.78
CA GLN A 232 -7.53 11.98 -5.51
C GLN A 232 -6.69 12.54 -4.37
N THR A 233 -7.31 13.30 -3.46
CA THR A 233 -6.61 14.03 -2.40
C THR A 233 -7.04 13.61 -1.00
N LEU A 234 -6.13 13.84 -0.04
CA LEU A 234 -6.38 13.70 1.39
C LEU A 234 -5.80 14.91 2.13
N GLU A 235 -6.56 15.44 3.10
CA GLU A 235 -6.19 16.60 3.93
C GLU A 235 -6.61 16.43 5.41
#